data_AF-A0AAV2IFR4-F1
#
_entry.id   AF-A0AAV2IFR4-F1
#
_cell.length_a   1.000
_cell.length_b   1.000
_cell.length_c   1.000
_cell.angle_alpha   90.00
_cell.angle_beta   90.00
_cell.angle_gamma   90.00
#
_symmetry.space_group_name_H-M   'P 1'
#
loop_
_entity.id
_entity.type
_entity.pdbx_description
1 polymer ?
#
loop_
_entity_poly.entity_id
_entity_poly.type
_entity_poly.pdbx_seq_one_letter_code
_entity_poly.pdbx_strand_id
1 'polypeptide(L)'
;MADIDPDGPGDLTLEPVVVYCDMKSRNGTGVTVIGHDQEERKQVQGWEGAREYQANLAYNISFDHVVSIIDQSEYCEQYIKWECLAALIHNFNDNNKITTGWLNRTRGVADYFGGASPGSNGCACGVNHSCANPLFLCNCDSNDNVWRKDDGYLNYKDDLPVYAFVAGDTGGSDEKGYSMIGPLQCWGASSQA
;
A
#
# COMPACT_ATOMS: atom_id res chain seq x y z
N MET A 1 17.62 -10.49 -13.82
CA MET A 1 18.14 -9.64 -12.74
C MET A 1 19.12 -8.67 -13.36
N ALA A 2 19.18 -7.45 -12.88
CA ALA A 2 20.08 -6.40 -13.33
C ALA A 2 20.69 -5.70 -12.12
N ASP A 3 21.95 -5.28 -12.24
CA ASP A 3 22.63 -4.43 -11.27
C ASP A 3 22.33 -2.98 -11.62
N ILE A 4 21.79 -2.22 -10.67
CA ILE A 4 21.40 -0.83 -10.86
C ILE A 4 22.06 0.06 -9.82
N ASP A 5 22.51 1.23 -10.26
CA ASP A 5 22.95 2.34 -9.42
C ASP A 5 21.69 3.17 -9.05
N PRO A 6 21.17 3.04 -7.82
CA PRO A 6 19.84 3.53 -7.47
C PRO A 6 19.80 5.04 -7.18
N ASP A 7 20.88 5.64 -6.68
CA ASP A 7 21.04 7.08 -6.41
C ASP A 7 21.66 7.83 -7.60
N GLY A 8 22.29 7.11 -8.53
CA GLY A 8 22.68 7.60 -9.83
C GLY A 8 24.15 8.03 -9.89
N PRO A 9 24.66 8.29 -11.11
CA PRO A 9 26.09 8.38 -11.33
C PRO A 9 26.73 9.55 -10.58
N GLY A 10 27.65 9.22 -9.66
CA GLY A 10 28.45 10.19 -8.91
C GLY A 10 27.90 10.50 -7.51
N ASP A 11 26.68 10.04 -7.19
CA ASP A 11 26.28 9.82 -5.81
C ASP A 11 26.86 8.47 -5.36
N LEU A 12 27.34 8.41 -4.13
CA LEU A 12 27.98 7.23 -3.54
C LEU A 12 27.38 6.92 -2.17
N THR A 13 26.18 7.44 -1.90
CA THR A 13 25.47 7.19 -0.65
C THR A 13 24.94 5.78 -0.60
N LEU A 14 24.53 5.23 -1.75
CA LEU A 14 24.10 3.85 -1.89
C LEU A 14 25.04 3.07 -2.80
N GLU A 15 25.23 1.79 -2.47
CA GLU A 15 25.96 0.88 -3.35
C GLU A 15 25.01 0.35 -4.45
N PRO A 16 25.53 -0.09 -5.60
CA PRO A 16 24.70 -0.76 -6.60
C PRO A 16 23.95 -1.96 -6.03
N VAL A 17 22.72 -2.18 -6.50
CA VAL A 17 21.84 -3.24 -6.02
C VAL A 17 21.29 -4.08 -7.17
N VAL A 18 21.22 -5.39 -6.91
CA VAL A 18 20.65 -6.35 -7.86
C VAL A 18 19.13 -6.42 -7.70
N VAL A 19 18.41 -6.09 -8.76
CA VAL A 19 16.94 -6.13 -8.81
C VAL A 19 16.43 -7.03 -9.94
N TYR A 20 15.15 -7.40 -9.86
CA TYR A 20 14.46 -8.00 -11.00
C TYR A 20 13.86 -6.88 -11.88
N CYS A 21 14.19 -6.92 -13.17
CA CYS A 21 13.59 -6.06 -14.18
C CYS A 21 12.69 -6.89 -15.08
N ASP A 22 11.40 -6.59 -15.07
CA ASP A 22 10.46 -7.13 -16.05
C ASP A 22 10.55 -6.29 -17.34
N MET A 23 11.03 -6.93 -18.40
CA MET A 23 11.19 -6.33 -19.73
C MET A 23 10.06 -6.72 -20.70
N LYS A 24 9.06 -7.48 -20.24
CA LYS A 24 7.97 -8.00 -21.07
C LYS A 24 6.69 -7.21 -20.89
N SER A 25 6.43 -6.70 -19.68
CA SER A 25 5.29 -5.83 -19.43
C SER A 25 5.47 -4.45 -20.08
N ARG A 26 4.41 -3.63 -20.01
CA ARG A 26 4.40 -2.21 -20.40
C ARG A 26 5.09 -1.91 -21.75
N ASN A 27 4.77 -2.70 -22.79
CA ASN A 27 5.28 -2.55 -24.16
C ASN A 27 6.82 -2.54 -24.27
N GLY A 28 7.52 -3.27 -23.40
CA GLY A 28 8.98 -3.39 -23.42
C GLY A 28 9.71 -2.34 -22.59
N THR A 29 9.00 -1.44 -21.92
CA THR A 29 9.58 -0.57 -20.89
C THR A 29 10.07 -1.43 -19.72
N GLY A 30 11.33 -1.27 -19.31
CA GLY A 30 11.87 -1.98 -18.17
C GLY A 30 11.20 -1.55 -16.86
N VAL A 31 10.61 -2.50 -16.15
CA VAL A 31 9.95 -2.29 -14.86
C VAL A 31 10.80 -2.92 -13.77
N THR A 32 11.31 -2.11 -12.85
CA THR A 32 11.97 -2.60 -11.64
C THR A 32 10.89 -3.10 -10.68
N VAL A 33 11.01 -4.37 -10.27
CA VAL A 33 10.06 -5.02 -9.36
C VAL A 33 10.79 -5.40 -8.07
N ILE A 34 10.29 -4.88 -6.95
CA ILE A 34 10.89 -5.08 -5.62
C ILE A 34 9.86 -5.77 -4.73
N GLY A 35 10.15 -7.03 -4.40
CA GLY A 35 9.32 -7.84 -3.52
C GLY A 35 9.59 -7.64 -2.02
N HIS A 36 8.69 -8.18 -1.20
CA HIS A 36 8.75 -8.15 0.27
C HIS A 36 7.97 -9.33 0.91
N ASP A 37 8.01 -9.44 2.23
CA ASP A 37 7.46 -10.57 3.00
C ASP A 37 5.94 -10.53 3.28
N GLN A 38 5.18 -9.60 2.68
CA GLN A 38 3.73 -9.41 2.91
C GLN A 38 2.89 -9.59 1.63
N GLU A 39 3.47 -10.26 0.62
CA GLU A 39 2.81 -10.49 -0.68
C GLU A 39 1.72 -11.57 -0.67
N GLU A 40 1.75 -12.45 0.33
CA GLU A 40 0.70 -13.45 0.51
C GLU A 40 -0.49 -12.90 1.31
N ARG A 41 -1.67 -13.49 1.10
CA ARG A 41 -2.89 -13.17 1.86
C ARG A 41 -2.72 -13.62 3.32
N LYS A 42 -2.62 -12.67 4.24
CA LYS A 42 -2.43 -12.92 5.69
C LYS A 42 -3.68 -12.59 6.48
N GLN A 43 -4.04 -13.47 7.41
CA GLN A 43 -5.17 -13.25 8.31
C GLN A 43 -4.81 -12.22 9.39
N VAL A 44 -5.76 -11.34 9.69
CA VAL A 44 -5.70 -10.37 10.78
C VAL A 44 -6.94 -10.55 11.66
N GLN A 45 -6.71 -10.87 12.93
CA GLN A 45 -7.77 -11.10 13.92
C GLN A 45 -7.22 -10.89 15.32
N GLY A 46 -8.07 -10.43 16.25
CA GLY A 46 -7.77 -10.26 17.66
C GLY A 46 -7.29 -8.85 18.04
N TRP A 47 -7.50 -7.85 17.18
CA TRP A 47 -6.99 -6.49 17.38
C TRP A 47 -8.15 -5.49 17.33
N GLU A 48 -8.55 -4.98 18.50
CA GLU A 48 -9.70 -4.08 18.64
C GLU A 48 -9.29 -2.63 18.38
N GLY A 49 -8.13 -2.23 18.91
CA GLY A 49 -7.68 -0.85 18.84
C GLY A 49 -7.39 -0.42 17.39
N ALA A 50 -7.74 0.82 17.07
CA ALA A 50 -7.40 1.42 15.78
C ALA A 50 -5.88 1.35 15.52
N ARG A 51 -5.48 0.68 14.42
CA ARG A 51 -4.08 0.46 14.04
C ARG A 51 -3.26 -0.31 15.09
N GLU A 52 -3.92 -1.10 15.94
CA GLU A 52 -3.25 -1.93 16.94
C GLU A 52 -2.44 -3.07 16.30
N TYR A 53 -2.97 -3.66 15.22
CA TYR A 53 -2.20 -4.56 14.36
C TYR A 53 -1.27 -3.75 13.47
N GLN A 54 -0.01 -4.16 13.38
CA GLN A 54 0.96 -3.60 12.44
C GLN A 54 1.83 -4.70 11.84
N ALA A 55 1.86 -4.77 10.51
CA ALA A 55 2.74 -5.63 9.73
C ALA A 55 3.69 -4.79 8.90
N ASN A 56 4.94 -4.66 9.37
CA ASN A 56 6.00 -3.99 8.61
C ASN A 56 6.36 -4.82 7.38
N LEU A 57 6.65 -4.15 6.27
CA LEU A 57 7.13 -4.79 5.06
C LEU A 57 8.66 -4.91 5.10
N ALA A 58 9.17 -6.14 5.04
CA ALA A 58 10.59 -6.42 4.85
C ALA A 58 10.85 -6.62 3.36
N TYR A 59 11.30 -5.55 2.68
CA TYR A 59 11.69 -5.61 1.27
C TYR A 59 12.97 -6.43 1.07
N ASN A 60 13.11 -7.00 -0.12
CA ASN A 60 14.27 -7.83 -0.49
C ASN A 60 15.58 -7.03 -0.64
N ILE A 61 15.49 -5.70 -0.59
CA ILE A 61 16.61 -4.75 -0.57
C ILE A 61 16.37 -3.75 0.56
N SER A 62 17.40 -3.00 0.97
CA SER A 62 17.23 -2.04 2.06
C SER A 62 16.23 -0.94 1.71
N PHE A 63 15.54 -0.43 2.73
CA PHE A 63 14.51 0.59 2.55
C PHE A 63 15.03 1.84 1.84
N ASP A 64 16.26 2.25 2.11
CA ASP A 64 16.89 3.42 1.48
C ASP A 64 17.09 3.20 -0.04
N HIS A 65 17.43 1.98 -0.46
CA HIS A 65 17.50 1.65 -1.89
C HIS A 65 16.12 1.67 -2.54
N VAL A 66 15.08 1.16 -1.85
CA VAL A 66 13.70 1.24 -2.34
C VAL A 66 13.28 2.70 -2.54
N VAL A 67 13.57 3.56 -1.56
CA VAL A 67 13.27 4.99 -1.59
C VAL A 67 13.97 5.67 -2.76
N SER A 68 15.27 5.43 -2.93
CA SER A 68 16.06 6.02 -4.00
C SER A 68 15.56 5.61 -5.39
N ILE A 69 15.23 4.33 -5.59
CA ILE A 69 14.63 3.82 -6.84
C ILE A 69 13.32 4.53 -7.15
N ILE A 70 12.45 4.76 -6.15
CA ILE A 70 11.21 5.51 -6.34
C ILE A 70 11.50 6.94 -6.79
N ASP A 71 12.44 7.60 -6.12
CA ASP A 71 12.74 9.01 -6.37
C ASP A 71 13.28 9.21 -7.80
N GLN A 72 14.12 8.28 -8.28
CA GLN A 72 14.68 8.29 -9.64
C GLN A 72 13.73 7.78 -10.73
N SER A 73 12.60 7.18 -10.37
CA SER A 73 11.64 6.64 -11.36
C SER A 73 10.64 7.70 -11.80
N GLU A 74 10.12 7.63 -13.03
CA GLU A 74 9.04 8.55 -13.45
C GLU A 74 7.71 8.17 -12.77
N TYR A 75 7.47 6.87 -12.64
CA TYR A 75 6.26 6.31 -12.07
C TYR A 75 6.58 5.13 -11.14
N CYS A 76 5.78 5.00 -10.10
CA CYS A 76 5.78 3.82 -9.24
C CYS A 76 4.35 3.48 -8.83
N GLU A 77 4.08 2.20 -8.63
CA GLU A 77 2.83 1.71 -8.07
C GLU A 77 3.06 0.52 -7.15
N GLN A 78 2.17 0.36 -6.16
CA GLN A 78 2.14 -0.79 -5.27
C GLN A 78 0.69 -1.17 -4.99
N TYR A 79 0.36 -2.45 -5.17
CA TYR A 79 -1.00 -2.93 -4.94
C TYR A 79 -1.25 -3.16 -3.44
N ILE A 80 -2.41 -2.77 -2.94
CA ILE A 80 -2.85 -3.03 -1.57
C ILE A 80 -4.27 -3.58 -1.58
N LYS A 81 -4.54 -4.53 -0.68
CA LYS A 81 -5.84 -5.15 -0.52
C LYS A 81 -6.15 -5.42 0.94
N TRP A 82 -7.37 -5.06 1.32
CA TRP A 82 -7.98 -5.42 2.59
C TRP A 82 -9.31 -6.13 2.34
N GLU A 83 -9.44 -7.35 2.87
CA GLU A 83 -10.71 -8.06 2.96
C GLU A 83 -11.19 -7.99 4.40
N CYS A 84 -12.47 -7.72 4.61
CA CYS A 84 -13.02 -7.42 5.93
C CYS A 84 -14.34 -8.16 6.15
N LEU A 85 -14.55 -8.60 7.38
CA LEU A 85 -15.81 -9.06 7.93
C LEU A 85 -16.00 -8.31 9.24
N ALA A 86 -16.98 -7.40 9.29
CA ALA A 86 -17.18 -6.47 10.41
C ALA A 86 -15.86 -5.84 10.90
N ALA A 87 -15.09 -5.24 9.97
CA ALA A 87 -13.81 -4.62 10.29
C ALA A 87 -13.59 -3.34 9.47
N LEU A 88 -13.56 -2.20 10.17
CA LEU A 88 -13.55 -0.85 9.62
C LEU A 88 -12.21 -0.42 9.00
N ILE A 89 -12.29 0.43 7.96
CA ILE A 89 -11.18 1.29 7.53
C ILE A 89 -11.26 2.62 8.30
N HIS A 90 -12.43 3.26 8.34
CA HIS A 90 -12.69 4.51 9.08
C HIS A 90 -13.74 4.31 10.16
N ASN A 91 -13.44 4.72 11.39
CA ASN A 91 -14.42 4.74 12.47
C ASN A 91 -15.15 6.09 12.52
N PHE A 92 -16.35 6.14 11.93
CA PHE A 92 -17.20 7.34 11.90
C PHE A 92 -17.69 7.79 13.28
N ASN A 93 -17.70 6.90 14.27
CA ASN A 93 -18.08 7.24 15.65
C ASN A 93 -16.92 7.85 16.46
N ASP A 94 -15.68 7.77 15.95
CA ASP A 94 -14.48 8.35 16.55
C ASP A 94 -13.82 9.32 15.56
N ASN A 95 -14.54 10.38 15.15
CA ASN A 95 -14.04 11.44 14.27
C ASN A 95 -13.38 10.95 12.96
N ASN A 96 -13.96 9.92 12.31
CA ASN A 96 -13.41 9.28 11.11
C ASN A 96 -11.98 8.74 11.29
N LYS A 97 -11.63 8.30 12.50
CA LYS A 97 -10.31 7.77 12.79
C LYS A 97 -9.99 6.56 11.92
N ILE A 98 -8.83 6.64 11.27
CA ILE A 98 -8.29 5.54 10.46
C ILE A 98 -7.95 4.38 11.39
N THR A 99 -8.69 3.29 11.21
CA THR A 99 -8.61 2.05 11.96
C THR A 99 -7.79 1.02 11.21
N THR A 100 -8.03 0.90 9.90
CA THR A 100 -7.26 0.04 8.99
C THR A 100 -6.74 0.86 7.81
N GLY A 101 -5.52 0.60 7.38
CA GLY A 101 -4.85 1.39 6.36
C GLY A 101 -3.39 0.97 6.18
N TRP A 102 -2.56 1.93 5.82
CA TRP A 102 -1.14 1.72 5.60
C TRP A 102 -0.32 2.93 6.07
N LEU A 103 0.93 2.65 6.43
CA LEU A 103 1.91 3.68 6.75
C LEU A 103 2.76 3.96 5.50
N ASN A 104 2.91 5.23 5.18
CA ASN A 104 3.71 5.70 4.05
C ASN A 104 5.21 5.65 4.36
N ARG A 105 6.05 6.05 3.40
CA ARG A 105 7.52 6.04 3.54
C ARG A 105 8.07 6.85 4.71
N THR A 106 7.32 7.85 5.18
CA THR A 106 7.66 8.68 6.35
C THR A 106 7.10 8.12 7.66
N ARG A 107 6.46 6.93 7.62
CA ARG A 107 5.76 6.26 8.72
C ARG A 107 4.51 7.00 9.19
N GLY A 108 4.03 7.97 8.42
CA GLY A 108 2.73 8.61 8.61
C GLY A 108 1.62 7.68 8.14
N VAL A 109 0.46 7.73 8.79
CA VAL A 109 -0.73 7.03 8.29
C VAL A 109 -1.24 7.75 7.04
N ALA A 110 -1.41 7.03 5.94
CA ALA A 110 -2.01 7.59 4.74
C ALA A 110 -3.52 7.78 4.95
N ASP A 111 -4.06 8.86 4.40
CA ASP A 111 -5.48 9.22 4.50
C ASP A 111 -6.32 8.70 3.31
N TYR A 112 -5.84 7.68 2.61
CA TYR A 112 -6.53 7.08 1.48
C TYR A 112 -6.10 5.62 1.32
N PHE A 113 -6.90 4.83 0.61
CA PHE A 113 -6.62 3.43 0.32
C PHE A 113 -6.35 3.19 -1.18
N GLY A 114 -6.03 1.95 -1.55
CA GLY A 114 -5.76 1.55 -2.93
C GLY A 114 -6.82 2.04 -3.92
N GLY A 115 -6.36 2.61 -5.04
CA GLY A 115 -7.21 3.16 -6.11
C GLY A 115 -7.86 4.51 -5.80
N ALA A 116 -7.58 5.12 -4.64
CA ALA A 116 -7.93 6.50 -4.32
C ALA A 116 -6.70 7.42 -4.32
N SER A 117 -6.89 8.71 -4.04
CA SER A 117 -5.84 9.73 -4.06
C SER A 117 -5.59 10.31 -2.65
N PRO A 118 -4.39 10.84 -2.37
CA PRO A 118 -4.13 11.59 -1.13
C PRO A 118 -5.19 12.67 -0.86
N GLY A 119 -5.59 12.84 0.40
CA GLY A 119 -6.65 13.78 0.80
C GLY A 119 -8.07 13.26 0.62
N SER A 120 -8.27 12.11 -0.03
CA SER A 120 -9.61 11.62 -0.36
C SER A 120 -10.37 11.00 0.82
N ASN A 121 -9.69 10.52 1.87
CA ASN A 121 -10.31 9.81 2.99
C ASN A 121 -11.17 8.62 2.52
N GLY A 122 -10.77 7.96 1.42
CA GLY A 122 -11.59 6.98 0.75
C GLY A 122 -10.82 5.88 0.04
N CYS A 123 -11.58 5.01 -0.62
CA CYS A 123 -11.11 3.85 -1.37
C CYS A 123 -11.52 3.95 -2.84
N ALA A 124 -11.03 3.02 -3.67
CA ALA A 124 -11.43 2.93 -5.09
C ALA A 124 -12.95 2.98 -5.30
N CYS A 125 -13.73 2.33 -4.42
CA CYS A 125 -15.19 2.32 -4.53
C CYS A 125 -15.83 3.70 -4.31
N GLY A 126 -15.20 4.56 -3.49
CA GLY A 126 -15.65 5.92 -3.24
C GLY A 126 -15.42 6.80 -4.45
N VAL A 127 -14.27 6.63 -5.11
CA VAL A 127 -13.92 7.35 -6.35
C VAL A 127 -14.85 7.00 -7.49
N ASN A 128 -15.19 5.73 -7.66
CA ASN A 128 -16.00 5.25 -8.78
C ASN A 128 -17.51 5.18 -8.44
N HIS A 129 -17.93 5.65 -7.26
CA HIS A 129 -19.30 5.59 -6.77
C HIS A 129 -19.93 4.18 -6.80
N SER A 130 -19.14 3.15 -6.51
CA SER A 130 -19.58 1.74 -6.50
C SER A 130 -19.52 1.08 -5.12
N CYS A 131 -19.29 1.84 -4.04
CA CYS A 131 -19.32 1.28 -2.68
C CYS A 131 -20.66 0.61 -2.41
N ALA A 132 -20.61 -0.55 -1.76
CA ALA A 132 -21.80 -1.34 -1.48
C ALA A 132 -22.83 -0.61 -0.59
N ASN A 133 -22.36 0.25 0.30
CA ASN A 133 -23.19 1.26 0.96
C ASN A 133 -22.76 2.65 0.46
N PRO A 134 -23.63 3.39 -0.26
CA PRO A 134 -23.28 4.68 -0.85
C PRO A 134 -23.10 5.81 0.17
N LEU A 135 -23.36 5.56 1.46
CA LEU A 135 -23.09 6.51 2.54
C LEU A 135 -21.60 6.55 2.96
N PHE A 136 -20.81 5.56 2.53
CA PHE A 136 -19.40 5.43 2.88
C PHE A 136 -18.49 5.54 1.65
N LEU A 137 -17.21 5.85 1.89
CA LEU A 137 -16.19 5.98 0.84
C LEU A 137 -15.35 4.71 0.64
N CYS A 138 -15.61 3.68 1.45
CA CYS A 138 -14.99 2.36 1.38
C CYS A 138 -16.06 1.28 1.58
N ASN A 139 -15.86 0.09 1.02
CA ASN A 139 -16.79 -1.02 1.22
C ASN A 139 -16.75 -1.52 2.66
N CYS A 140 -15.55 -1.68 3.22
CA CYS A 140 -15.33 -2.19 4.58
C CYS A 140 -15.95 -1.31 5.68
N ASP A 141 -16.14 -0.03 5.38
CA ASP A 141 -16.80 0.93 6.27
C ASP A 141 -18.29 0.62 6.51
N SER A 142 -18.88 -0.31 5.75
CA SER A 142 -20.22 -0.85 6.05
C SER A 142 -20.30 -1.57 7.40
N ASN A 143 -19.16 -2.04 7.92
CA ASN A 143 -19.01 -2.75 9.20
C ASN A 143 -20.09 -3.80 9.49
N ASP A 144 -20.33 -4.69 8.54
CA ASP A 144 -21.35 -5.72 8.65
C ASP A 144 -20.76 -7.13 8.53
N ASN A 145 -21.57 -8.13 8.89
CA ASN A 145 -21.20 -9.55 8.80
C ASN A 145 -21.24 -10.09 7.37
N VAL A 146 -20.89 -9.26 6.38
CA VAL A 146 -20.74 -9.61 4.97
C VAL A 146 -19.27 -9.42 4.60
N TRP A 147 -18.66 -10.43 3.98
CA TRP A 147 -17.31 -10.28 3.45
C TRP A 147 -17.26 -9.19 2.38
N ARG A 148 -16.45 -8.18 2.62
CA ARG A 148 -16.21 -7.06 1.71
C ARG A 148 -14.71 -6.93 1.47
N LYS A 149 -14.38 -6.06 0.53
CA LYS A 149 -12.99 -5.74 0.24
C LYS A 149 -12.86 -4.32 -0.29
N ASP A 150 -11.72 -3.73 -0.01
CA ASP A 150 -11.22 -2.55 -0.70
C ASP A 150 -9.80 -2.87 -1.19
N ASP A 151 -9.54 -2.60 -2.46
CA ASP A 151 -8.28 -2.94 -3.11
C ASP A 151 -7.98 -2.01 -4.28
N GLY A 152 -6.70 -1.89 -4.61
CA GLY A 152 -6.26 -1.08 -5.74
C GLY A 152 -4.78 -0.73 -5.65
N TYR A 153 -4.30 -0.01 -6.67
CA TYR A 153 -2.94 0.49 -6.70
C TYR A 153 -2.82 1.81 -5.94
N LEU A 154 -1.78 1.91 -5.12
CA LEU A 154 -1.21 3.14 -4.63
C LEU A 154 -0.20 3.61 -5.67
N ASN A 155 -0.34 4.82 -6.21
CA ASN A 155 0.50 5.34 -7.28
C ASN A 155 0.94 6.79 -7.07
N TYR A 156 0.69 7.34 -5.88
CA TYR A 156 1.27 8.62 -5.49
C TYR A 156 2.68 8.39 -4.93
N LYS A 157 3.69 8.73 -5.74
CA LYS A 157 5.09 8.41 -5.48
C LYS A 157 5.60 8.90 -4.13
N ASP A 158 5.22 10.10 -3.71
CA ASP A 158 5.79 10.73 -2.51
C ASP A 158 5.39 10.02 -1.21
N ASP A 159 4.32 9.21 -1.25
CA ASP A 159 3.93 8.36 -0.12
C ASP A 159 4.51 6.93 -0.21
N LEU A 160 4.93 6.47 -1.39
CA LEU A 160 5.47 5.12 -1.59
C LEU A 160 6.92 5.00 -1.08
N PRO A 161 7.37 3.82 -0.65
CA PRO A 161 6.64 2.55 -0.67
C PRO A 161 5.75 2.39 0.57
N VAL A 162 4.90 1.36 0.58
CA VAL A 162 4.21 0.96 1.81
C VAL A 162 5.25 0.55 2.85
N TYR A 163 5.29 1.23 3.99
CA TYR A 163 6.16 0.89 5.11
C TYR A 163 5.56 -0.23 5.95
N ALA A 164 4.28 -0.12 6.26
CA ALA A 164 3.55 -1.13 7.02
C ALA A 164 2.07 -1.14 6.64
N PHE A 165 1.45 -2.31 6.74
CA PHE A 165 0.00 -2.42 6.81
C PHE A 165 -0.45 -2.32 8.27
N VAL A 166 -1.52 -1.59 8.54
CA VAL A 166 -2.06 -1.43 9.89
C VAL A 166 -3.56 -1.73 9.92
N ALA A 167 -4.04 -2.33 10.99
CA ALA A 167 -5.45 -2.68 11.15
C ALA A 167 -5.93 -2.60 12.61
N GLY A 168 -7.24 -2.54 12.78
CA GLY A 168 -7.96 -2.64 14.04
C GLY A 168 -9.39 -3.09 13.76
N ASP A 169 -10.28 -3.01 14.76
CA ASP A 169 -11.68 -3.44 14.61
C ASP A 169 -11.76 -4.90 14.11
N THR A 170 -10.93 -5.75 14.71
CA THR A 170 -10.90 -7.20 14.48
C THR A 170 -10.91 -7.97 15.80
N GLY A 171 -11.33 -7.34 16.90
CA GLY A 171 -11.29 -7.88 18.25
C GLY A 171 -12.54 -8.66 18.63
N GLY A 172 -13.68 -8.35 18.00
CA GLY A 172 -14.95 -9.05 18.16
C GLY A 172 -14.93 -10.49 17.65
N SER A 173 -15.83 -11.34 18.18
CA SER A 173 -15.89 -12.76 17.83
C SER A 173 -16.20 -13.03 16.35
N ASP A 174 -16.96 -12.13 15.72
CA ASP A 174 -17.35 -12.20 14.32
C ASP A 174 -16.45 -11.36 13.40
N GLU A 175 -15.49 -10.65 13.98
CA GLU A 175 -14.61 -9.73 13.26
C GLU A 175 -13.32 -10.41 12.84
N LYS A 176 -12.90 -10.15 11.61
CA LYS A 176 -11.62 -10.59 11.04
C LYS A 176 -11.42 -9.98 9.67
N GLY A 177 -10.17 -9.91 9.25
CA GLY A 177 -9.83 -9.52 7.90
C GLY A 177 -8.63 -10.25 7.35
N TYR A 178 -8.30 -9.91 6.11
CA TYR A 178 -7.11 -10.41 5.44
C TYR A 178 -6.44 -9.29 4.65
N SER A 179 -5.14 -9.14 4.86
CA SER A 179 -4.30 -8.18 4.14
C SER A 179 -3.48 -8.88 3.06
N MET A 180 -3.25 -8.20 1.94
CA MET A 180 -2.29 -8.60 0.92
C MET A 180 -1.70 -7.33 0.28
N ILE A 181 -0.37 -7.24 0.22
CA ILE A 181 0.32 -6.07 -0.34
C ILE A 181 1.21 -6.59 -1.46
N GLY A 182 1.01 -6.13 -2.70
CA GLY A 182 1.80 -6.56 -3.85
C GLY A 182 3.21 -5.94 -3.86
N PRO A 183 4.10 -6.47 -4.72
CA PRO A 183 5.44 -5.91 -4.89
C PRO A 183 5.38 -4.47 -5.39
N LEU A 184 6.39 -3.69 -5.04
CA LEU A 184 6.57 -2.35 -5.61
C LEU A 184 7.05 -2.48 -7.06
N GLN A 185 6.45 -1.70 -7.95
CA GLN A 185 6.82 -1.64 -9.36
C GLN A 185 7.12 -0.20 -9.76
N CYS A 186 8.29 0.04 -10.34
CA CYS A 186 8.73 1.37 -10.76
C CYS A 186 9.29 1.34 -12.19
N TRP A 187 9.03 2.39 -12.98
CA TRP A 187 9.48 2.50 -14.38
C TRP A 187 9.58 3.94 -14.84
N GLY A 188 10.24 4.14 -15.98
CA GLY A 188 10.60 5.46 -16.49
C GLY A 188 11.70 6.10 -15.66
N ALA A 189 12.43 7.06 -16.22
CA ALA A 189 13.44 7.82 -15.50
C ALA A 189 12.86 9.19 -15.16
N SER A 190 12.98 9.62 -13.91
CA SER A 190 12.65 11.00 -13.55
C SER A 190 13.55 11.93 -14.35
N SER A 191 12.96 12.86 -15.10
CA SER A 191 13.74 13.95 -15.68
C SER A 191 14.14 14.90 -14.55
N GLN A 192 15.26 14.63 -13.88
CA GLN A 192 15.87 15.66 -13.05
C GLN A 192 16.36 16.78 -13.98
N ALA A 193 15.82 17.97 -13.80
CA ALA A 193 16.30 19.23 -14.37
C ALA A 193 17.23 19.92 -13.37
#